data_AF-A0A7K9CI45-F1
#
_entry.id   AF-A0A7K9CI45-F1
#
_cell.length_a   1.000
_cell.length_b   1.000
_cell.length_c   1.000
_cell.angle_alpha   90.00
_cell.angle_beta   90.00
_cell.angle_gamma   90.00
#
_symmetry.space_group_name_H-M   'P 1'
#
loop_
_entity.id
_entity.type
_entity.pdbx_description
1 polymer ?
#
loop_
_entity_poly.entity_id
_entity_poly.type
_entity_poly.pdbx_seq_one_letter_code
_entity_poly.pdbx_strand_id
1 'polypeptide(L)'
;TDVPCYTIPPFCCNLVVTMRPIPESKLGAAVLATSELKEAHGAPIHIGDPGLLGIQDLSKPNYGDPVCLHPGDIPVFWACGVTGVEAVINCRSPLAFTHSPGCMFITDLKNNDATVSSSREVPQVHCISQNPLHYSIVSAEAAQKIKTLETLIGIDPGERGIIHLRGQGELLKACLSMSQARSVLLTTGFPTHFTYEPPEENDGPPGALAIAAMLQALEKEVAIVTDQRAMNLNKKIIEEAVQIGILKKPVPLLSYQRESADSALTFLCENGNPGKPRFDHLVAIERAGMAADGNYYNARKVNIKHLVDPIDELFLAAQIIPGVSTTGVGDGGNELGMGKVKDAVKKHIKNGDVIACDVEADFTIVAGVSNWGGYAIACALYILNTCEIHDRYLRKAVGFPQLPKKATWLPALPSVTKEEELLKTLVKHGVRSGKTASLEMEVDGLPFYNTHSLMIEKLL
;
A
#
# COMPACT_ATOMS: atom_id res chain seq x y z
N THR A 1 -8.11 -23.14 -5.18
CA THR A 1 -7.28 -21.93 -4.94
C THR A 1 -6.38 -22.20 -3.76
N ASP A 2 -5.45 -21.30 -3.48
CA ASP A 2 -4.63 -21.31 -2.25
C ASP A 2 -5.29 -20.51 -1.10
N VAL A 3 -6.56 -20.16 -1.25
CA VAL A 3 -7.32 -19.41 -0.24
C VAL A 3 -8.03 -20.41 0.68
N PRO A 4 -7.59 -20.62 1.93
CA PRO A 4 -8.25 -21.54 2.85
C PRO A 4 -9.60 -21.00 3.31
N CYS A 5 -10.58 -21.88 3.46
CA CYS A 5 -11.84 -21.54 4.13
C CYS A 5 -11.64 -21.49 5.66
N TYR A 6 -12.53 -20.76 6.34
CA TYR A 6 -12.61 -20.82 7.80
C TYR A 6 -12.90 -22.25 8.24
N THR A 7 -12.05 -22.81 9.10
CA THR A 7 -12.12 -24.22 9.50
C THR A 7 -13.10 -24.41 10.64
N ILE A 8 -14.04 -25.34 10.48
CA ILE A 8 -14.94 -25.83 11.54
C ILE A 8 -14.80 -27.34 11.57
N PRO A 9 -14.05 -27.93 12.53
CA PRO A 9 -13.81 -29.38 12.54
C PRO A 9 -15.13 -30.17 12.47
N PRO A 10 -15.23 -31.21 11.62
CA PRO A 10 -14.17 -31.81 10.79
C PRO A 10 -13.96 -31.18 9.40
N PHE A 11 -14.65 -30.09 9.06
CA PHE A 11 -14.61 -29.46 7.75
C PHE A 11 -13.39 -28.53 7.58
N CYS A 12 -12.56 -28.84 6.59
CA CYS A 12 -11.48 -27.99 6.11
C CYS A 12 -11.38 -28.13 4.58
N CYS A 13 -11.20 -27.02 3.86
CA CYS A 13 -10.98 -27.01 2.42
C CYS A 13 -10.44 -25.64 1.99
N ASN A 14 -9.98 -25.58 0.74
CA ASN A 14 -9.72 -24.31 0.09
C ASN A 14 -10.94 -23.86 -0.71
N LEU A 15 -11.09 -22.55 -0.86
CA LEU A 15 -12.15 -21.94 -1.64
C LEU A 15 -12.10 -22.41 -3.10
N VAL A 16 -13.24 -22.86 -3.62
CA VAL A 16 -13.46 -23.11 -5.04
C VAL A 16 -14.08 -21.86 -5.65
N VAL A 17 -13.63 -21.50 -6.85
CA VAL A 17 -14.05 -20.28 -7.54
C VAL A 17 -14.60 -20.58 -8.93
N THR A 18 -15.56 -19.79 -9.37
CA THR A 18 -15.96 -19.74 -10.78
C THR A 18 -15.22 -18.60 -11.46
N MET A 19 -14.64 -18.84 -12.64
CA MET A 19 -13.98 -17.83 -13.44
C MET A 19 -14.84 -17.47 -14.66
N ARG A 20 -14.93 -16.18 -14.98
CA ARG A 20 -15.48 -15.71 -16.26
C ARG A 20 -14.52 -14.70 -16.91
N PRO A 21 -14.27 -14.80 -18.22
CA PRO A 21 -13.56 -13.76 -18.96
C PRO A 21 -14.49 -12.54 -19.11
N ILE A 22 -14.03 -11.38 -18.68
CA ILE A 22 -14.79 -10.12 -18.75
C ILE A 22 -13.93 -9.08 -19.48
N PRO A 23 -14.43 -8.45 -20.57
CA PRO A 23 -13.71 -7.36 -21.21
C PRO A 23 -13.37 -6.26 -20.20
N GLU A 24 -12.16 -5.70 -20.25
CA GLU A 24 -11.70 -4.69 -19.27
C GLU A 24 -12.72 -3.55 -19.08
N SER A 25 -13.28 -3.04 -20.18
CA SER A 25 -14.30 -1.98 -20.18
C SER A 25 -15.62 -2.33 -19.47
N LYS A 26 -15.85 -3.61 -19.15
CA LYS A 26 -17.06 -4.13 -18.51
C LYS A 26 -16.83 -4.56 -17.06
N LEU A 27 -15.60 -4.49 -16.53
CA LEU A 27 -15.30 -4.88 -15.15
C LEU A 27 -16.18 -4.17 -14.12
N GLY A 28 -16.31 -2.84 -14.23
CA GLY A 28 -17.16 -2.06 -13.32
C GLY A 28 -18.63 -2.48 -13.37
N ALA A 29 -19.16 -2.73 -14.57
CA ALA A 29 -20.55 -3.19 -14.74
C ALA A 29 -20.76 -4.60 -14.18
N ALA A 30 -19.80 -5.51 -14.39
CA ALA A 30 -19.86 -6.87 -13.85
C ALA A 30 -19.82 -6.89 -12.31
N VAL A 31 -18.94 -6.08 -11.71
CA VAL A 31 -18.86 -5.93 -10.26
C VAL A 31 -20.17 -5.34 -9.71
N LEU A 32 -20.68 -4.27 -10.31
CA LEU A 32 -21.93 -3.63 -9.89
C LEU A 32 -23.11 -4.61 -9.94
N ALA A 33 -23.28 -5.32 -11.06
CA ALA A 33 -24.39 -6.24 -11.27
C ALA A 33 -24.35 -7.46 -10.33
N THR A 34 -23.15 -7.91 -9.93
CA THR A 34 -23.00 -9.13 -9.12
C THR A 34 -22.92 -8.85 -7.61
N SER A 35 -22.48 -7.65 -7.20
CA SER A 35 -22.27 -7.30 -5.78
C SER A 35 -23.53 -7.36 -4.93
N GLU A 36 -24.69 -7.06 -5.52
CA GLU A 36 -26.00 -7.09 -4.86
C GLU A 36 -26.54 -8.51 -4.63
N LEU A 37 -26.01 -9.52 -5.33
CA LEU A 37 -26.47 -10.91 -5.28
C LEU A 37 -25.89 -11.66 -4.07
N LYS A 38 -26.15 -11.16 -2.85
CA LYS A 38 -25.58 -11.67 -1.59
C LYS A 38 -25.85 -13.16 -1.33
N GLU A 39 -27.03 -13.65 -1.73
CA GLU A 39 -27.46 -15.05 -1.56
C GLU A 39 -26.97 -16.01 -2.67
N ALA A 40 -26.19 -15.49 -3.65
CA ALA A 40 -25.63 -16.28 -4.75
C ALA A 40 -24.09 -16.13 -4.79
N HIS A 41 -23.51 -15.89 -5.97
CA HIS A 41 -22.06 -15.66 -6.11
C HIS A 41 -21.60 -14.34 -5.44
N GLY A 42 -22.46 -13.32 -5.41
CA GLY A 42 -22.17 -12.00 -4.89
C GLY A 42 -21.05 -11.26 -5.64
N ALA A 43 -20.37 -10.34 -4.95
CA ALA A 43 -19.24 -9.59 -5.51
C ALA A 43 -18.05 -10.53 -5.86
N PRO A 44 -17.24 -10.19 -6.88
CA PRO A 44 -16.00 -10.92 -7.16
C PRO A 44 -15.06 -10.95 -5.96
N ILE A 45 -14.28 -12.01 -5.86
CA ILE A 45 -13.25 -12.20 -4.84
C ILE A 45 -11.82 -11.99 -5.38
N HIS A 46 -11.66 -11.91 -6.71
CA HIS A 46 -10.40 -11.60 -7.37
C HIS A 46 -10.65 -11.14 -8.82
N ILE A 47 -9.83 -10.20 -9.30
CA ILE A 47 -9.84 -9.69 -10.68
C ILE A 47 -8.39 -9.56 -11.13
N GLY A 48 -8.04 -10.24 -12.24
CA GLY A 48 -6.70 -10.25 -12.80
C GLY A 48 -6.02 -11.61 -12.66
N ASP A 49 -4.71 -11.61 -12.51
CA ASP A 49 -3.85 -12.78 -12.68
C ASP A 49 -4.27 -13.98 -11.81
N PRO A 50 -4.48 -15.17 -12.40
CA PRO A 50 -4.93 -16.37 -11.67
C PRO A 50 -3.91 -16.90 -10.67
N GLY A 51 -2.62 -16.63 -10.87
CA GLY A 51 -1.53 -17.05 -9.99
C GLY A 51 -1.64 -16.46 -8.58
N LEU A 52 -2.23 -15.27 -8.44
CA LEU A 52 -2.54 -14.65 -7.13
C LEU A 52 -3.61 -15.40 -6.33
N LEU A 53 -4.29 -16.39 -6.94
CA LEU A 53 -5.17 -17.36 -6.28
C LEU A 53 -4.58 -18.78 -6.23
N GLY A 54 -3.33 -18.97 -6.66
CA GLY A 54 -2.70 -20.28 -6.77
C GLY A 54 -3.11 -21.08 -8.02
N ILE A 55 -3.76 -20.43 -9.00
CA ILE A 55 -4.23 -21.10 -10.22
C ILE A 55 -3.16 -20.95 -11.31
N GLN A 56 -2.51 -22.06 -11.68
CA GLN A 56 -1.38 -22.07 -12.62
C GLN A 56 -1.79 -22.15 -14.09
N ASP A 57 -2.92 -22.79 -14.40
CA ASP A 57 -3.35 -23.06 -15.78
C ASP A 57 -4.88 -22.99 -15.90
N LEU A 58 -5.40 -21.92 -16.50
CA LEU A 58 -6.85 -21.74 -16.72
C LEU A 58 -7.45 -22.73 -17.73
N SER A 59 -6.63 -23.39 -18.56
CA SER A 59 -7.10 -24.38 -19.53
C SER A 59 -7.44 -25.74 -18.91
N LYS A 60 -7.11 -25.94 -17.62
CA LYS A 60 -7.33 -27.19 -16.87
C LYS A 60 -8.11 -26.93 -15.58
N PRO A 61 -9.41 -26.56 -15.65
CA PRO A 61 -10.20 -26.33 -14.45
C PRO A 61 -10.39 -27.64 -13.67
N ASN A 62 -10.40 -27.56 -12.33
CA ASN A 62 -10.71 -28.72 -11.48
C ASN A 62 -12.16 -29.21 -11.66
N TYR A 63 -13.07 -28.31 -12.04
CA TYR A 63 -14.49 -28.60 -12.27
C TYR A 63 -14.99 -27.85 -13.51
N GLY A 64 -15.88 -28.50 -14.26
CA GLY A 64 -16.48 -27.92 -15.46
C GLY A 64 -15.53 -27.88 -16.66
N ASP A 65 -15.95 -27.16 -17.69
CA ASP A 65 -15.24 -27.07 -18.95
C ASP A 65 -14.35 -25.81 -19.03
N PRO A 66 -13.18 -25.86 -19.68
CA PRO A 66 -12.35 -24.69 -19.90
C PRO A 66 -13.04 -23.67 -20.82
N VAL A 67 -12.74 -22.39 -20.60
CA VAL A 67 -13.23 -21.28 -21.42
C VAL A 67 -12.07 -20.54 -22.07
N CYS A 68 -12.28 -20.05 -23.29
CA CYS A 68 -11.28 -19.29 -24.04
C CYS A 68 -11.38 -17.79 -23.72
N LEU A 69 -10.24 -17.14 -23.46
CA LEU A 69 -10.15 -15.69 -23.29
C LEU A 69 -9.90 -15.03 -24.66
N HIS A 70 -10.61 -13.94 -24.96
CA HIS A 70 -10.27 -13.09 -26.10
C HIS A 70 -9.25 -12.01 -25.71
N PRO A 71 -8.53 -11.42 -26.67
CA PRO A 71 -7.68 -10.26 -26.39
C PRO A 71 -8.46 -9.14 -25.69
N GLY A 72 -7.96 -8.67 -24.54
CA GLY A 72 -8.60 -7.65 -23.71
C GLY A 72 -9.59 -8.17 -22.66
N ASP A 73 -9.83 -9.49 -22.62
CA ASP A 73 -10.57 -10.11 -21.53
C ASP A 73 -9.69 -10.25 -20.28
N ILE A 74 -10.25 -9.87 -19.14
CA ILE A 74 -9.65 -10.02 -17.82
C ILE A 74 -10.37 -11.17 -17.11
N PRO A 75 -9.63 -12.16 -16.55
CA PRO A 75 -10.26 -13.22 -15.76
C PRO A 75 -10.77 -12.65 -14.43
N VAL A 76 -12.05 -12.89 -14.16
CA VAL A 76 -12.73 -12.47 -12.92
C VAL A 76 -13.24 -13.70 -12.18
N PHE A 77 -13.03 -13.74 -10.86
CA PHE A 77 -13.32 -14.89 -10.03
C PHE A 77 -14.37 -14.57 -8.97
N TRP A 78 -15.32 -15.49 -8.79
CA TRP A 78 -16.34 -15.45 -7.75
C TRP A 78 -16.28 -16.71 -6.89
N ALA A 79 -16.67 -16.63 -5.63
CA ALA A 79 -16.84 -17.81 -4.79
C ALA A 79 -17.87 -18.78 -5.40
N CYS A 80 -17.59 -20.08 -5.34
CA CYS A 80 -18.42 -21.14 -5.89
C CYS A 80 -19.00 -22.04 -4.79
N GLY A 81 -20.27 -22.43 -4.93
CA GLY A 81 -20.93 -23.37 -4.02
C GLY A 81 -20.31 -24.78 -3.99
N VAL A 82 -19.52 -25.15 -5.01
CA VAL A 82 -18.74 -26.40 -5.04
C VAL A 82 -17.74 -26.47 -3.88
N THR A 83 -17.38 -25.34 -3.27
CA THR A 83 -16.61 -25.29 -2.01
C THR A 83 -17.24 -26.15 -0.91
N GLY A 84 -18.58 -26.20 -0.84
CA GLY A 84 -19.28 -27.08 0.12
C GLY A 84 -19.08 -28.57 -0.16
N VAL A 85 -18.98 -28.95 -1.43
CA VAL A 85 -18.68 -30.33 -1.84
C VAL A 85 -17.25 -30.70 -1.42
N GLU A 86 -16.29 -29.82 -1.64
CA GLU A 86 -14.90 -30.02 -1.19
C GLU A 86 -14.78 -30.13 0.34
N ALA A 87 -15.50 -29.31 1.09
CA ALA A 87 -15.55 -29.41 2.54
C ALA A 87 -16.05 -30.79 3.01
N VAL A 88 -17.09 -31.33 2.36
CA VAL A 88 -17.65 -32.65 2.66
C VAL A 88 -16.70 -33.78 2.26
N ILE A 89 -16.03 -33.68 1.12
CA ILE A 89 -15.02 -34.67 0.69
C ILE A 89 -13.88 -34.72 1.72
N ASN A 90 -13.37 -33.56 2.15
CA ASN A 90 -12.24 -33.47 3.06
C ASN A 90 -12.58 -33.90 4.49
N CYS A 91 -13.84 -33.79 4.94
CA CYS A 91 -14.22 -34.23 6.28
C CYS A 91 -14.23 -35.76 6.44
N ARG A 92 -14.09 -36.52 5.33
CA ARG A 92 -14.04 -38.00 5.30
C ARG A 92 -15.23 -38.64 6.02
N SER A 93 -16.41 -38.04 5.90
CA SER A 93 -17.64 -38.63 6.42
C SER A 93 -17.86 -40.04 5.84
N PRO A 94 -18.29 -41.02 6.63
CA PRO A 94 -18.59 -42.36 6.12
C PRO A 94 -19.73 -42.37 5.09
N LEU A 95 -20.59 -41.34 5.11
CA LEU A 95 -21.67 -41.17 4.14
C LEU A 95 -21.98 -39.68 3.97
N ALA A 96 -22.10 -39.24 2.72
CA ALA A 96 -22.62 -37.91 2.37
C ALA A 96 -23.28 -37.96 0.98
N PHE A 97 -24.26 -37.09 0.78
CA PHE A 97 -24.95 -36.93 -0.51
C PHE A 97 -24.80 -35.50 -0.99
N THR A 98 -24.39 -35.34 -2.25
CA THR A 98 -24.24 -34.04 -2.92
C THR A 98 -24.80 -34.16 -4.35
N HIS A 99 -24.92 -33.03 -5.05
CA HIS A 99 -25.27 -33.04 -6.47
C HIS A 99 -24.01 -33.23 -7.31
N SER A 100 -24.14 -33.83 -8.50
CA SER A 100 -23.07 -33.83 -9.49
C SER A 100 -22.90 -32.42 -10.08
N PRO A 101 -21.68 -31.95 -10.38
CA PRO A 101 -21.47 -30.67 -11.06
C PRO A 101 -22.33 -30.55 -12.33
N GLY A 102 -23.04 -29.43 -12.47
CA GLY A 102 -23.98 -29.21 -13.58
C GLY A 102 -25.41 -29.76 -13.35
N CYS A 103 -25.63 -30.58 -12.32
CA CYS A 103 -26.93 -31.19 -11.99
C CYS A 103 -27.55 -30.58 -10.72
N MET A 104 -27.76 -29.26 -10.70
CA MET A 104 -28.28 -28.55 -9.52
C MET A 104 -29.76 -28.83 -9.26
N PHE A 105 -30.21 -28.65 -8.00
CA PHE A 105 -31.62 -28.70 -7.64
C PHE A 105 -32.33 -27.41 -8.07
N ILE A 106 -33.24 -27.52 -9.03
CA ILE A 106 -34.07 -26.40 -9.48
C ILE A 106 -35.19 -26.20 -8.45
N THR A 107 -35.25 -25.01 -7.86
CA THR A 107 -36.26 -24.62 -6.86
C THR A 107 -37.33 -23.75 -7.51
N ASP A 108 -38.45 -23.55 -6.81
CA ASP A 108 -39.48 -22.57 -7.18
C ASP A 108 -39.15 -21.14 -6.70
N LEU A 109 -38.02 -20.94 -6.01
CA LEU A 109 -37.59 -19.64 -5.50
C LEU A 109 -37.07 -18.77 -6.65
N LYS A 110 -37.66 -17.58 -6.82
CA LYS A 110 -37.19 -16.62 -7.80
C LYS A 110 -36.01 -15.82 -7.25
N ASN A 111 -35.06 -15.51 -8.13
CA ASN A 111 -33.88 -14.71 -7.76
C ASN A 111 -34.22 -13.31 -7.23
N ASN A 112 -35.39 -12.77 -7.58
CA ASN A 112 -35.85 -11.44 -7.15
C ASN A 112 -36.50 -11.43 -5.75
N ASP A 113 -36.86 -12.60 -5.20
CA ASP A 113 -37.49 -12.70 -3.87
C ASP A 113 -36.45 -12.68 -2.73
N ALA A 114 -35.16 -12.86 -3.07
CA ALA A 114 -34.03 -12.57 -2.20
C ALA A 114 -33.84 -11.05 -2.11
N THR A 115 -34.55 -10.42 -1.17
CA THR A 115 -34.63 -8.96 -1.01
C THR A 115 -33.26 -8.29 -0.91
N VAL A 116 -33.01 -7.38 -1.85
CA VAL A 116 -31.83 -6.51 -1.91
C VAL A 116 -31.93 -5.48 -0.80
N SER A 117 -31.20 -5.68 0.32
CA SER A 117 -30.82 -4.53 1.13
C SER A 117 -29.78 -3.76 0.32
N SER A 118 -30.23 -2.72 -0.40
CA SER A 118 -29.35 -1.86 -1.17
C SER A 118 -28.37 -1.20 -0.19
N SER A 119 -27.14 -1.69 -0.12
CA SER A 119 -26.06 -0.86 0.39
C SER A 119 -26.00 0.34 -0.54
N ARG A 120 -26.15 1.56 -0.01
CA ARG A 120 -26.03 2.80 -0.80
C ARG A 120 -24.65 2.97 -1.44
N GLU A 121 -23.69 2.12 -1.10
CA GLU A 121 -22.33 2.15 -1.57
C GLU A 121 -22.19 1.50 -2.95
N VAL A 122 -21.75 2.30 -3.93
CA VAL A 122 -21.45 1.85 -5.29
C VAL A 122 -20.00 1.35 -5.35
N PRO A 123 -19.72 0.11 -5.78
CA PRO A 123 -18.36 -0.37 -5.93
C PRO A 123 -17.64 0.28 -7.12
N GLN A 124 -16.34 0.49 -6.97
CA GLN A 124 -15.42 0.95 -8.01
C GLN A 124 -14.26 -0.03 -8.14
N VAL A 125 -13.82 -0.27 -9.38
CA VAL A 125 -12.72 -1.19 -9.71
C VAL A 125 -11.51 -0.37 -10.15
N HIS A 126 -10.35 -0.65 -9.57
CA HIS A 126 -9.11 0.08 -9.83
C HIS A 126 -7.99 -0.90 -10.17
N CYS A 127 -7.29 -0.67 -11.28
CA CYS A 127 -6.07 -1.41 -11.59
C CYS A 127 -4.94 -0.92 -10.67
N ILE A 128 -4.31 -1.86 -9.96
CA ILE A 128 -3.23 -1.59 -9.00
C ILE A 128 -1.90 -2.23 -9.39
N SER A 129 -1.89 -3.19 -10.33
CA SER A 129 -0.64 -3.66 -10.94
C SER A 129 -0.90 -4.17 -12.35
N GLN A 130 0.10 -4.07 -13.21
CA GLN A 130 0.11 -4.65 -14.56
C GLN A 130 0.95 -5.94 -14.62
N ASN A 131 1.82 -6.16 -13.64
CA ASN A 131 2.70 -7.32 -13.61
C ASN A 131 2.91 -7.84 -12.17
N PRO A 132 2.17 -8.86 -11.74
CA PRO A 132 1.03 -9.46 -12.44
C PRO A 132 -0.16 -8.50 -12.51
N LEU A 133 -1.02 -8.67 -13.52
CA LEU A 133 -2.23 -7.85 -13.66
C LEU A 133 -3.12 -8.03 -12.42
N HIS A 134 -3.43 -6.96 -11.72
CA HIS A 134 -4.20 -7.03 -10.49
C HIS A 134 -5.09 -5.80 -10.32
N TYR A 135 -6.37 -6.03 -10.05
CA TYR A 135 -7.33 -4.99 -9.70
C TYR A 135 -7.79 -5.13 -8.25
N SER A 136 -8.22 -4.01 -7.69
CA SER A 136 -8.82 -3.94 -6.36
C SER A 136 -10.19 -3.25 -6.43
N ILE A 137 -11.02 -3.49 -5.42
CA ILE A 137 -12.40 -2.96 -5.34
C ILE A 137 -12.57 -2.15 -4.05
N VAL A 138 -13.24 -1.01 -4.16
CA VAL A 138 -13.55 -0.11 -3.04
C VAL A 138 -14.90 0.56 -3.24
N SER A 139 -15.55 1.05 -2.20
CA SER A 139 -16.76 1.87 -2.37
C SER A 139 -16.43 3.26 -2.91
N ALA A 140 -17.35 3.84 -3.68
CA ALA A 140 -17.24 5.20 -4.20
C ALA A 140 -17.08 6.23 -3.08
N GLU A 141 -17.71 6.02 -1.92
CA GLU A 141 -17.57 6.89 -0.75
C GLU A 141 -16.14 6.85 -0.19
N ALA A 142 -15.60 5.65 0.05
CA ALA A 142 -14.24 5.49 0.55
C ALA A 142 -13.19 6.05 -0.45
N ALA A 143 -13.36 5.78 -1.74
CA ALA A 143 -12.52 6.36 -2.80
C ALA A 143 -12.56 7.89 -2.78
N GLN A 144 -13.75 8.48 -2.60
CA GLN A 144 -13.91 9.94 -2.54
C GLN A 144 -13.25 10.54 -1.29
N LYS A 145 -13.36 9.89 -0.13
CA LYS A 145 -12.66 10.33 1.10
C LYS A 145 -11.13 10.33 0.89
N ILE A 146 -10.59 9.28 0.29
CA ILE A 146 -9.15 9.19 0.00
C ILE A 146 -8.71 10.25 -1.02
N LYS A 147 -9.53 10.53 -2.03
CA LYS A 147 -9.28 11.64 -2.97
C LYS A 147 -9.26 13.00 -2.28
N THR A 148 -10.10 13.19 -1.26
CA THR A 148 -10.07 14.40 -0.43
C THR A 148 -8.75 14.48 0.36
N LEU A 149 -8.29 13.38 0.96
CA LEU A 149 -6.97 13.33 1.63
C LEU A 149 -5.83 13.71 0.66
N GLU A 150 -5.81 13.14 -0.54
CA GLU A 150 -4.81 13.45 -1.58
C GLU A 150 -4.82 14.94 -1.96
N THR A 151 -6.01 15.54 -2.04
CA THR A 151 -6.16 16.97 -2.32
C THR A 151 -5.65 17.83 -1.17
N LEU A 152 -5.93 17.44 0.09
CA LEU A 152 -5.52 18.17 1.28
C LEU A 152 -4.01 18.19 1.45
N ILE A 153 -3.33 17.05 1.27
CA ILE A 153 -1.87 16.98 1.39
C ILE A 153 -1.16 17.67 0.22
N GLY A 154 -1.81 17.76 -0.94
CA GLY A 154 -1.26 18.36 -2.15
C GLY A 154 -1.33 19.90 -2.19
N ILE A 155 -1.52 20.57 -1.05
CA ILE A 155 -1.32 22.03 -0.94
C ILE A 155 0.18 22.35 -0.92
N ASP A 156 0.57 23.54 -1.38
CA ASP A 156 1.98 23.94 -1.50
C ASP A 156 2.30 25.20 -0.67
N PRO A 157 2.28 25.11 0.67
CA PRO A 157 2.58 26.24 1.54
C PRO A 157 4.05 26.68 1.45
N GLY A 158 4.93 25.79 0.98
CA GLY A 158 6.34 26.09 0.74
C GLY A 158 6.62 26.84 -0.56
N GLU A 159 5.60 27.01 -1.42
CA GLU A 159 5.69 27.59 -2.77
C GLU A 159 6.77 26.92 -3.63
N ARG A 160 6.92 25.60 -3.51
CA ARG A 160 7.95 24.82 -4.20
C ARG A 160 7.63 24.58 -5.68
N GLY A 161 6.36 24.67 -6.07
CA GLY A 161 5.86 24.33 -7.41
C GLY A 161 5.28 22.92 -7.51
N ILE A 162 5.07 22.22 -6.38
CA ILE A 162 4.62 20.81 -6.37
C ILE A 162 3.23 20.60 -6.95
N ILE A 163 2.43 21.67 -7.05
CA ILE A 163 1.09 21.62 -7.64
C ILE A 163 1.10 21.04 -9.07
N HIS A 164 2.22 21.21 -9.77
CA HIS A 164 2.46 20.71 -11.13
C HIS A 164 2.91 19.24 -11.18
N LEU A 165 3.32 18.67 -10.04
CA LEU A 165 3.79 17.28 -9.95
C LEU A 165 2.66 16.30 -9.60
N ARG A 166 1.51 16.80 -9.13
CA ARG A 166 0.42 15.96 -8.60
C ARG A 166 -0.17 15.04 -9.67
N GLY A 167 -0.12 13.74 -9.41
CA GLY A 167 -0.93 12.72 -10.09
C GLY A 167 -2.35 12.66 -9.52
N GLN A 168 -3.30 12.10 -10.29
CA GLN A 168 -4.67 11.85 -9.81
C GLN A 168 -4.83 10.40 -9.34
N GLY A 169 -5.26 10.21 -8.10
CA GLY A 169 -5.60 8.89 -7.55
C GLY A 169 -4.39 8.01 -7.24
N GLU A 170 -3.20 8.61 -7.11
CA GLU A 170 -1.97 7.91 -6.74
C GLU A 170 -2.05 7.39 -5.30
N LEU A 171 -2.57 8.21 -4.36
CA LEU A 171 -2.81 7.79 -2.97
C LEU A 171 -3.78 6.61 -2.90
N LEU A 172 -4.88 6.66 -3.66
CA LEU A 172 -5.87 5.58 -3.67
C LEU A 172 -5.25 4.26 -4.16
N LYS A 173 -4.56 4.29 -5.31
CA LYS A 173 -3.96 3.07 -5.86
C LYS A 173 -2.83 2.52 -4.98
N ALA A 174 -1.98 3.39 -4.44
CA ALA A 174 -0.93 2.99 -3.50
C ALA A 174 -1.51 2.29 -2.27
N CYS A 175 -2.55 2.86 -1.65
CA CYS A 175 -3.17 2.27 -0.47
C CYS A 175 -3.98 1.00 -0.78
N LEU A 176 -4.59 0.89 -1.97
CA LEU A 176 -5.25 -0.35 -2.42
C LEU A 176 -4.24 -1.48 -2.69
N SER A 177 -3.04 -1.15 -3.19
CA SER A 177 -1.94 -2.13 -3.32
C SER A 177 -1.43 -2.54 -1.95
N MET A 178 -1.14 -1.57 -1.08
CA MET A 178 -0.61 -1.81 0.26
C MET A 178 -1.61 -2.53 1.18
N SER A 179 -2.92 -2.37 0.97
CA SER A 179 -3.93 -3.10 1.74
C SER A 179 -3.92 -4.61 1.41
N GLN A 180 -3.53 -4.99 0.19
CA GLN A 180 -3.35 -6.38 -0.24
C GLN A 180 -2.00 -6.97 0.20
N ALA A 181 -0.99 -6.14 0.42
CA ALA A 181 0.35 -6.55 0.86
C ALA A 181 0.32 -7.20 2.25
N ARG A 182 1.05 -8.29 2.47
CA ARG A 182 1.23 -8.90 3.80
C ARG A 182 2.42 -8.29 4.53
N SER A 183 3.41 -7.86 3.77
CA SER A 183 4.72 -7.38 4.25
C SER A 183 5.12 -6.10 3.51
N VAL A 184 5.53 -5.08 4.26
CA VAL A 184 5.88 -3.76 3.73
C VAL A 184 7.27 -3.34 4.21
N LEU A 185 8.11 -2.89 3.28
CA LEU A 185 9.41 -2.29 3.58
C LEU A 185 9.32 -0.78 3.44
N LEU A 186 9.55 -0.05 4.53
CA LEU A 186 9.57 1.41 4.55
C LEU A 186 11.02 1.91 4.46
N THR A 187 11.23 3.07 3.85
CA THR A 187 12.50 3.80 3.92
C THR A 187 12.24 5.29 4.02
N THR A 188 13.06 5.96 4.82
CA THR A 188 12.99 7.40 5.05
C THR A 188 14.36 7.91 5.50
N GLY A 189 14.58 9.20 5.32
CA GLY A 189 15.79 9.89 5.75
C GLY A 189 16.43 10.65 4.60
N PHE A 190 16.52 11.95 4.80
CA PHE A 190 17.16 12.88 3.88
C PHE A 190 18.27 13.65 4.61
N PRO A 191 19.56 13.44 4.27
CA PRO A 191 20.67 14.14 4.92
C PRO A 191 20.88 15.54 4.32
N THR A 192 20.03 16.50 4.68
CA THR A 192 20.04 17.86 4.12
C THR A 192 21.15 18.73 4.70
N HIS A 193 21.53 18.52 5.97
CA HIS A 193 22.37 19.42 6.75
C HIS A 193 23.74 18.82 7.09
N PHE A 194 24.57 18.59 6.07
CA PHE A 194 25.88 17.91 6.16
C PHE A 194 26.92 18.57 7.10
N THR A 195 26.67 19.78 7.61
CA THR A 195 27.52 20.44 8.62
C THR A 195 27.11 20.13 10.06
N TYR A 196 26.01 19.41 10.26
CA TYR A 196 25.49 19.03 11.57
C TYR A 196 25.51 17.50 11.74
N GLU A 197 25.48 17.07 12.99
CA GLU A 197 25.32 15.67 13.38
C GLU A 197 24.11 15.56 14.33
N PRO A 198 23.07 14.78 14.00
CA PRO A 198 22.85 14.12 12.70
C PRO A 198 22.58 15.12 11.54
N PRO A 199 22.91 14.78 10.28
CA PRO A 199 22.57 15.59 9.10
C PRO A 199 21.13 15.38 8.61
N GLU A 200 20.42 14.37 9.12
CA GLU A 200 19.03 14.06 8.79
C GLU A 200 18.08 15.23 9.10
N GLU A 201 17.09 15.41 8.24
CA GLU A 201 15.98 16.30 8.48
C GLU A 201 14.76 15.62 9.13
N ASN A 202 13.82 16.44 9.60
CA ASN A 202 12.64 16.00 10.34
C ASN A 202 11.40 15.76 9.46
N ASP A 203 11.47 16.02 8.15
CA ASP A 203 10.48 15.53 7.20
C ASP A 203 10.83 14.09 6.77
N GLY A 204 9.82 13.22 6.72
CA GLY A 204 9.95 11.79 6.46
C GLY A 204 9.71 10.87 7.66
N PRO A 205 10.56 10.92 8.72
CA PRO A 205 10.48 9.95 9.81
C PRO A 205 9.10 9.93 10.51
N PRO A 206 8.46 11.06 10.82
CA PRO A 206 7.10 11.05 11.35
C PRO A 206 6.06 10.36 10.47
N GLY A 207 6.05 10.66 9.17
CA GLY A 207 5.18 10.01 8.20
C GLY A 207 5.44 8.50 8.10
N ALA A 208 6.70 8.08 8.09
CA ALA A 208 7.09 6.66 8.06
C ALA A 208 6.57 5.91 9.29
N LEU A 209 6.68 6.52 10.48
CA LEU A 209 6.22 5.94 11.74
C LEU A 209 4.70 5.88 11.83
N ALA A 210 3.98 6.86 11.26
CA ALA A 210 2.52 6.81 11.16
C ALA A 210 2.05 5.64 10.27
N ILE A 211 2.70 5.42 9.12
CA ILE A 211 2.44 4.26 8.25
C ILE A 211 2.73 2.97 9.02
N ALA A 212 3.89 2.87 9.67
CA ALA A 212 4.27 1.68 10.44
C ALA A 212 3.29 1.37 11.58
N ALA A 213 2.80 2.39 12.30
CA ALA A 213 1.81 2.24 13.35
C ALA A 213 0.49 1.65 12.81
N MET A 214 0.01 2.17 11.68
CA MET A 214 -1.20 1.66 11.03
C MET A 214 -1.01 0.22 10.52
N LEU A 215 0.12 -0.08 9.88
CA LEU A 215 0.44 -1.44 9.41
C LEU A 215 0.50 -2.44 10.56
N GLN A 216 1.09 -2.08 11.71
CA GLN A 216 1.08 -2.91 12.92
C GLN A 216 -0.32 -3.15 13.46
N ALA A 217 -1.19 -2.15 13.43
CA ALA A 217 -2.58 -2.27 13.86
C ALA A 217 -3.41 -3.16 12.93
N LEU A 218 -3.08 -3.15 11.63
CA LEU A 218 -3.64 -4.04 10.61
C LEU A 218 -3.00 -5.45 10.60
N GLU A 219 -2.13 -5.76 11.58
CA GLU A 219 -1.47 -7.06 11.72
C GLU A 219 -0.61 -7.44 10.49
N LYS A 220 -0.06 -6.43 9.80
CA LYS A 220 0.89 -6.61 8.69
C LYS A 220 2.33 -6.60 9.19
N GLU A 221 3.20 -7.31 8.48
CA GLU A 221 4.63 -7.26 8.73
C GLU A 221 5.21 -5.97 8.15
N VAL A 222 6.01 -5.27 8.94
CA VAL A 222 6.63 -4.00 8.54
C VAL A 222 8.08 -3.98 8.99
N ALA A 223 8.98 -3.51 8.12
CA ALA A 223 10.37 -3.24 8.44
C ALA A 223 10.77 -1.85 7.89
N ILE A 224 11.80 -1.24 8.46
CA ILE A 224 12.39 0.01 7.95
C ILE A 224 13.80 -0.31 7.45
N VAL A 225 14.15 0.11 6.24
CA VAL A 225 15.52 0.17 5.73
C VAL A 225 16.01 1.61 5.75
N THR A 226 17.20 1.83 6.32
CA THR A 226 17.82 3.15 6.43
C THR A 226 19.32 3.07 6.13
N ASP A 227 19.96 4.23 6.02
CA ASP A 227 21.41 4.30 5.85
C ASP A 227 22.12 3.67 7.06
N GLN A 228 23.19 2.91 6.80
CA GLN A 228 24.06 2.32 7.80
C GLN A 228 24.55 3.36 8.81
N ARG A 229 24.86 4.58 8.34
CA ARG A 229 25.24 5.72 9.18
C ARG A 229 24.12 6.16 10.13
N ALA A 230 22.87 6.12 9.66
CA ALA A 230 21.70 6.58 10.40
C ALA A 230 21.05 5.48 11.26
N MET A 231 21.56 4.25 11.26
CA MET A 231 21.02 3.11 12.02
C MET A 231 20.83 3.42 13.51
N ASN A 232 21.84 4.03 14.15
CA ASN A 232 21.80 4.32 15.59
C ASN A 232 20.76 5.40 15.93
N LEU A 233 20.63 6.42 15.08
CA LEU A 233 19.63 7.47 15.24
C LEU A 233 18.21 6.90 15.10
N ASN A 234 17.95 6.19 14.00
CA ASN A 234 16.65 5.60 13.73
C ASN A 234 16.24 4.57 14.78
N LYS A 235 17.19 3.77 15.30
CA LYS A 235 16.93 2.86 16.41
C LYS A 235 16.43 3.60 17.65
N LYS A 236 17.07 4.69 18.05
CA LYS A 236 16.65 5.52 19.20
C LYS A 236 15.26 6.13 18.97
N ILE A 237 15.00 6.65 17.78
CA ILE A 237 13.70 7.23 17.41
C ILE A 237 12.60 6.16 17.50
N ILE A 238 12.83 4.97 16.96
CA ILE A 238 11.87 3.85 17.02
C ILE A 238 11.62 3.41 18.47
N GLU A 239 12.68 3.29 19.28
CA GLU A 239 12.56 2.93 20.70
C GLU A 239 11.75 3.97 21.49
N GLU A 240 12.00 5.26 21.27
CA GLU A 240 11.22 6.34 21.90
C GLU A 240 9.78 6.39 21.39
N ALA A 241 9.54 6.18 20.08
CA ALA A 241 8.21 6.11 19.50
C ALA A 241 7.34 5.00 20.12
N VAL A 242 7.95 3.90 20.56
CA VAL A 242 7.27 2.86 21.36
C VAL A 242 6.98 3.36 22.77
N GLN A 243 7.95 4.01 23.43
CA GLN A 243 7.79 4.52 24.81
C GLN A 243 6.66 5.56 24.92
N ILE A 244 6.52 6.44 23.92
CA ILE A 244 5.47 7.48 23.88
C ILE A 244 4.15 6.98 23.26
N GLY A 245 4.05 5.69 22.91
CA GLY A 245 2.81 5.05 22.47
C GLY A 245 2.39 5.35 21.02
N ILE A 246 3.31 5.77 20.16
CA ILE A 246 3.07 5.91 18.71
C ILE A 246 3.10 4.54 18.05
N LEU A 247 4.13 3.75 18.35
CA LEU A 247 4.28 2.38 17.89
C LEU A 247 3.86 1.39 18.98
N LYS A 248 3.20 0.30 18.59
CA LYS A 248 2.82 -0.78 19.52
C LYS A 248 4.02 -1.63 19.92
N LYS A 249 4.94 -1.86 18.98
CA LYS A 249 6.18 -2.62 19.17
C LYS A 249 7.30 -2.03 18.30
N PRO A 250 8.59 -2.27 18.62
CA PRO A 250 9.69 -1.86 17.76
C PRO A 250 9.54 -2.42 16.35
N VAL A 251 9.82 -1.60 15.34
CA VAL A 251 9.87 -2.02 13.93
C VAL A 251 11.28 -2.55 13.63
N PRO A 252 11.44 -3.73 13.00
CA PRO A 252 12.72 -4.21 12.52
C PRO A 252 13.43 -3.15 11.67
N LEU A 253 14.67 -2.82 12.05
CA LEU A 253 15.51 -1.87 11.34
C LEU A 253 16.60 -2.62 10.57
N LEU A 254 16.67 -2.38 9.27
CA LEU A 254 17.57 -3.01 8.32
C LEU A 254 18.47 -1.95 7.68
N SER A 255 19.60 -2.38 7.14
CA SER A 255 20.43 -1.59 6.24
C SER A 255 20.70 -2.37 4.97
N TYR A 256 20.96 -1.65 3.88
CA TYR A 256 21.28 -2.23 2.59
C TYR A 256 22.62 -1.66 2.09
N GLN A 257 23.47 -2.54 1.59
CA GLN A 257 24.73 -2.20 0.94
C GLN A 257 24.88 -3.04 -0.32
N ARG A 258 25.44 -2.44 -1.38
CA ARG A 258 25.80 -3.19 -2.58
C ARG A 258 27.11 -3.95 -2.33
N GLU A 259 27.02 -5.27 -2.26
CA GLU A 259 28.18 -6.18 -2.21
C GLU A 259 28.43 -6.86 -3.57
N SER A 260 27.36 -7.06 -4.35
CA SER A 260 27.37 -7.69 -5.68
C SER A 260 26.20 -7.17 -6.52
N ALA A 261 26.14 -7.56 -7.80
CA ALA A 261 25.03 -7.19 -8.69
C ALA A 261 23.67 -7.73 -8.21
N ASP A 262 23.67 -8.86 -7.50
CA ASP A 262 22.46 -9.54 -7.03
C ASP A 262 22.09 -9.17 -5.58
N SER A 263 22.79 -8.21 -4.96
CA SER A 263 22.56 -7.81 -3.56
C SER A 263 21.12 -7.34 -3.32
N ALA A 264 20.56 -6.51 -4.19
CA ALA A 264 19.19 -6.02 -4.06
C ALA A 264 18.16 -7.17 -4.17
N LEU A 265 18.35 -8.08 -5.12
CA LEU A 265 17.46 -9.22 -5.30
C LEU A 265 17.54 -10.18 -4.11
N THR A 266 18.74 -10.45 -3.60
CA THR A 266 18.96 -11.27 -2.40
C THR A 266 18.39 -10.60 -1.15
N PHE A 267 18.41 -9.27 -1.09
CA PHE A 267 17.79 -8.53 0.00
C PHE A 267 16.26 -8.65 -0.05
N LEU A 268 15.64 -8.54 -1.23
CA LEU A 268 14.19 -8.53 -1.39
C LEU A 268 13.57 -9.93 -1.46
N CYS A 269 14.34 -10.97 -1.76
CA CYS A 269 13.82 -12.31 -2.01
C CYS A 269 14.56 -13.39 -1.22
N GLU A 270 13.86 -14.46 -0.84
CA GLU A 270 14.48 -15.62 -0.18
C GLU A 270 15.57 -16.23 -1.08
N ASN A 271 16.84 -16.12 -0.66
CA ASN A 271 18.01 -16.55 -1.44
C ASN A 271 18.05 -15.98 -2.87
N GLY A 272 17.51 -14.78 -3.08
CA GLY A 272 17.46 -14.14 -4.39
C GLY A 272 16.43 -14.72 -5.37
N ASN A 273 15.48 -15.54 -4.91
CA ASN A 273 14.44 -16.11 -5.77
C ASN A 273 13.26 -15.13 -6.00
N PRO A 274 13.05 -14.55 -7.19
CA PRO A 274 11.97 -13.60 -7.46
C PRO A 274 10.56 -14.15 -7.19
N GLY A 275 10.38 -15.48 -7.23
CA GLY A 275 9.10 -16.12 -6.89
C GLY A 275 8.79 -16.19 -5.39
N LYS A 276 9.71 -15.73 -4.53
CA LYS A 276 9.57 -15.71 -3.07
C LYS A 276 10.02 -14.37 -2.48
N PRO A 277 9.29 -13.28 -2.78
CA PRO A 277 9.59 -11.98 -2.19
C PRO A 277 9.38 -11.99 -0.67
N ARG A 278 10.27 -11.28 0.03
CA ARG A 278 10.21 -11.02 1.49
C ARG A 278 9.29 -9.87 1.83
N PHE A 279 9.05 -8.99 0.87
CA PHE A 279 8.20 -7.80 0.97
C PHE A 279 7.29 -7.75 -0.26
N ASP A 280 6.01 -7.47 -0.06
CA ASP A 280 5.05 -7.34 -1.17
C ASP A 280 4.91 -5.87 -1.62
N HIS A 281 5.33 -4.90 -0.78
CA HIS A 281 5.26 -3.47 -1.10
C HIS A 281 6.42 -2.69 -0.47
N LEU A 282 7.06 -1.80 -1.23
CA LEU A 282 8.11 -0.89 -0.76
C LEU A 282 7.58 0.54 -0.72
N VAL A 283 7.91 1.31 0.32
CA VAL A 283 7.51 2.72 0.46
C VAL A 283 8.72 3.58 0.81
N ALA A 284 8.99 4.58 -0.01
CA ALA A 284 9.97 5.63 0.26
C ALA A 284 9.21 6.90 0.65
N ILE A 285 9.59 7.53 1.76
CA ILE A 285 9.02 8.79 2.22
C ILE A 285 10.14 9.72 2.65
N GLU A 286 10.27 10.85 1.96
CA GLU A 286 11.39 11.79 2.13
C GLU A 286 12.75 11.06 2.17
N ARG A 287 12.93 10.15 1.23
CA ARG A 287 14.17 9.42 1.03
C ARG A 287 14.89 10.03 -0.15
N ALA A 288 16.15 10.45 0.00
CA ALA A 288 16.95 10.95 -1.11
C ALA A 288 16.97 9.96 -2.28
N GLY A 289 16.64 10.45 -3.48
CA GLY A 289 16.55 9.67 -4.71
C GLY A 289 17.76 9.90 -5.62
N MET A 290 18.20 8.85 -6.30
CA MET A 290 19.30 8.93 -7.27
C MET A 290 18.88 9.77 -8.48
N ALA A 291 19.69 10.75 -8.86
CA ALA A 291 19.53 11.56 -10.07
C ALA A 291 20.14 10.87 -11.30
N ALA A 292 19.89 11.44 -12.48
CA ALA A 292 20.27 10.84 -13.77
C ALA A 292 21.79 10.63 -13.97
N ASP A 293 22.63 11.33 -13.21
CA ASP A 293 24.09 11.18 -13.23
C ASP A 293 24.62 10.18 -12.19
N GLY A 294 23.73 9.48 -11.48
CA GLY A 294 24.05 8.55 -10.40
C GLY A 294 24.48 9.22 -9.09
N ASN A 295 24.26 10.52 -8.93
CA ASN A 295 24.47 11.25 -7.68
C ASN A 295 23.15 11.51 -6.94
N TYR A 296 23.27 12.06 -5.74
CA TYR A 296 22.15 12.45 -4.88
C TYR A 296 22.28 13.92 -4.55
N TYR A 297 21.19 14.67 -4.65
CA TYR A 297 21.20 16.11 -4.45
C TYR A 297 20.10 16.55 -3.48
N ASN A 298 20.41 17.49 -2.60
CA ASN A 298 19.36 18.24 -1.90
C ASN A 298 18.76 19.31 -2.83
N ALA A 299 17.67 19.96 -2.41
CA ALA A 299 16.98 21.00 -3.19
C ALA A 299 17.89 22.20 -3.58
N ARG A 300 18.99 22.40 -2.85
CA ARG A 300 20.01 23.44 -3.13
C ARG A 300 21.07 23.00 -4.14
N LYS A 301 20.89 21.84 -4.79
CA LYS A 301 21.83 21.24 -5.76
C LYS A 301 23.19 20.87 -5.14
N VAL A 302 23.22 20.65 -3.82
CA VAL A 302 24.44 20.14 -3.16
C VAL A 302 24.45 18.63 -3.25
N ASN A 303 25.57 18.07 -3.71
CA ASN A 303 25.74 16.62 -3.81
C ASN A 303 25.93 16.01 -2.40
N ILE A 304 25.05 15.08 -2.05
CA ILE A 304 25.00 14.39 -0.75
C ILE A 304 25.28 12.88 -0.86
N LYS A 305 25.78 12.41 -2.01
CA LYS A 305 26.03 10.97 -2.28
C LYS A 305 26.86 10.27 -1.19
N HIS A 306 27.80 10.98 -0.58
CA HIS A 306 28.66 10.45 0.49
C HIS A 306 27.90 10.16 1.81
N LEU A 307 26.64 10.56 1.93
CA LEU A 307 25.79 10.38 3.12
C LEU A 307 24.64 9.40 2.89
N VAL A 308 24.46 8.91 1.66
CA VAL A 308 23.28 8.18 1.19
C VAL A 308 23.72 6.81 0.67
N ASP A 309 23.21 5.76 1.29
CA ASP A 309 23.34 4.39 0.82
C ASP A 309 22.43 4.13 -0.39
N PRO A 310 22.79 3.20 -1.29
CA PRO A 310 22.12 3.01 -2.57
C PRO A 310 20.81 2.22 -2.45
N ILE A 311 19.93 2.64 -1.54
CA ILE A 311 18.62 2.01 -1.27
C ILE A 311 17.71 2.06 -2.51
N ASP A 312 17.91 2.99 -3.43
CA ASP A 312 17.17 3.05 -4.72
C ASP A 312 17.30 1.76 -5.54
N GLU A 313 18.41 1.02 -5.35
CA GLU A 313 18.60 -0.28 -6.02
C GLU A 313 17.54 -1.30 -5.63
N LEU A 314 16.98 -1.19 -4.41
CA LEU A 314 15.85 -2.02 -4.00
C LEU A 314 14.59 -1.69 -4.80
N PHE A 315 14.37 -0.41 -5.12
CA PHE A 315 13.22 0.01 -5.93
C PHE A 315 13.39 -0.43 -7.38
N LEU A 316 14.60 -0.30 -7.95
CA LEU A 316 14.90 -0.81 -9.29
C LEU A 316 14.75 -2.34 -9.37
N ALA A 317 15.20 -3.07 -8.34
CA ALA A 317 15.01 -4.52 -8.28
C ALA A 317 13.54 -4.92 -8.11
N ALA A 318 12.75 -4.16 -7.34
CA ALA A 318 11.32 -4.44 -7.16
C ALA A 318 10.55 -4.42 -8.50
N GLN A 319 10.91 -3.55 -9.44
CA GLN A 319 10.25 -3.46 -10.75
C GLN A 319 10.32 -4.77 -11.58
N ILE A 320 11.31 -5.62 -11.31
CA ILE A 320 11.49 -6.90 -12.01
C ILE A 320 11.02 -8.11 -11.19
N ILE A 321 10.54 -7.90 -9.95
CA ILE A 321 10.04 -8.96 -9.08
C ILE A 321 8.51 -8.96 -9.16
N PRO A 322 7.88 -9.98 -9.79
CA PRO A 322 6.44 -10.02 -9.92
C PRO A 322 5.73 -9.96 -8.56
N GLY A 323 4.75 -9.06 -8.44
CA GLY A 323 3.94 -8.92 -7.24
C GLY A 323 4.53 -8.04 -6.15
N VAL A 324 5.70 -7.41 -6.39
CA VAL A 324 6.24 -6.38 -5.50
C VAL A 324 5.94 -5.00 -6.08
N SER A 325 5.19 -4.20 -5.33
CA SER A 325 4.85 -2.83 -5.72
C SER A 325 5.73 -1.81 -4.98
N THR A 326 5.86 -0.61 -5.53
CA THR A 326 6.65 0.49 -4.97
C THR A 326 5.83 1.78 -4.85
N THR A 327 6.08 2.56 -3.80
CA THR A 327 5.48 3.89 -3.60
C THR A 327 6.54 4.89 -3.18
N GLY A 328 6.61 6.02 -3.87
CA GLY A 328 7.38 7.19 -3.45
C GLY A 328 6.46 8.27 -2.89
N VAL A 329 6.88 8.90 -1.80
CA VAL A 329 6.27 10.09 -1.21
C VAL A 329 7.33 11.18 -1.14
N GLY A 330 7.07 12.33 -1.77
CA GLY A 330 8.02 13.43 -1.87
C GLY A 330 7.35 14.79 -2.01
N ASP A 331 8.12 15.85 -1.77
CA ASP A 331 7.69 17.24 -1.81
C ASP A 331 8.61 18.18 -2.63
N GLY A 332 9.71 17.66 -3.18
CA GLY A 332 10.74 18.40 -3.91
C GLY A 332 11.08 17.81 -5.28
N GLY A 333 10.77 16.54 -5.53
CA GLY A 333 11.08 15.84 -6.78
C GLY A 333 12.45 15.17 -6.85
N ASN A 334 13.27 15.33 -5.82
CA ASN A 334 14.58 14.70 -5.64
C ASN A 334 14.54 13.50 -4.69
N GLU A 335 13.35 13.07 -4.30
CA GLU A 335 13.08 11.91 -3.45
C GLU A 335 12.86 10.65 -4.29
N LEU A 336 13.21 9.51 -3.71
CA LEU A 336 13.07 8.18 -4.29
C LEU A 336 11.60 7.90 -4.65
N GLY A 337 11.39 7.55 -5.92
CA GLY A 337 10.08 7.28 -6.50
C GLY A 337 9.48 8.48 -7.25
N MET A 338 10.08 9.68 -7.13
CA MET A 338 9.66 10.86 -7.89
C MET A 338 10.09 10.82 -9.36
N GLY A 339 10.86 9.80 -9.80
CA GLY A 339 11.22 9.61 -11.20
C GLY A 339 10.01 9.58 -12.15
N LYS A 340 8.86 9.08 -11.67
CA LYS A 340 7.60 9.03 -12.43
C LYS A 340 7.10 10.43 -12.85
N VAL A 341 7.47 11.48 -12.11
CA VAL A 341 7.10 12.88 -12.37
C VAL A 341 8.31 13.73 -12.76
N LYS A 342 9.44 13.11 -13.11
CA LYS A 342 10.73 13.75 -13.41
C LYS A 342 10.64 14.90 -14.41
N ASP A 343 9.88 14.75 -15.49
CA ASP A 343 9.75 15.80 -16.50
C ASP A 343 9.04 17.04 -15.94
N ALA A 344 8.05 16.86 -15.07
CA ALA A 344 7.40 17.96 -14.37
C ALA A 344 8.35 18.60 -13.35
N VAL A 345 9.18 17.80 -12.65
CA VAL A 345 10.21 18.29 -11.72
C VAL A 345 11.20 19.19 -12.44
N LYS A 346 11.76 18.74 -13.57
CA LYS A 346 12.69 19.54 -14.38
C LYS A 346 12.11 20.89 -14.80
N LYS A 347 10.84 20.90 -15.18
CA LYS A 347 10.16 22.08 -15.70
C LYS A 347 9.72 23.07 -14.63
N HIS A 348 9.29 22.58 -13.47
CA HIS A 348 8.55 23.38 -12.49
C HIS A 348 9.27 23.57 -11.17
N ILE A 349 10.23 22.71 -10.82
CA ILE A 349 10.99 22.81 -9.58
C ILE A 349 12.33 23.50 -9.82
N LYS A 350 12.68 24.40 -8.90
CA LYS A 350 13.99 25.07 -8.92
C LYS A 350 15.13 24.04 -8.86
N ASN A 351 16.10 24.16 -9.77
CA ASN A 351 17.19 23.20 -9.97
C ASN A 351 16.75 21.81 -10.46
N GLY A 352 15.50 21.64 -10.88
CA GLY A 352 14.93 20.35 -11.29
C GLY A 352 15.74 19.62 -12.37
N ASP A 353 16.36 20.35 -13.30
CA ASP A 353 17.23 19.78 -14.34
C ASP A 353 18.40 18.93 -13.80
N VAL A 354 18.80 19.16 -12.56
CA VAL A 354 19.89 18.40 -11.90
C VAL A 354 19.37 17.52 -10.78
N ILE A 355 18.47 18.02 -9.94
CA ILE A 355 18.09 17.32 -8.71
C ILE A 355 17.04 16.24 -8.93
N ALA A 356 16.32 16.26 -10.06
CA ALA A 356 15.21 15.34 -10.28
C ALA A 356 15.65 13.89 -10.14
N CYS A 357 14.95 13.15 -9.29
CA CYS A 357 15.15 11.71 -9.14
C CYS A 357 14.90 11.01 -10.48
N ASP A 358 15.70 9.99 -10.76
CA ASP A 358 15.62 9.15 -11.95
C ASP A 358 14.89 7.82 -11.69
N VAL A 359 14.72 7.46 -10.42
CA VAL A 359 14.12 6.19 -10.01
C VAL A 359 12.62 6.35 -9.83
N GLU A 360 11.86 5.64 -10.66
CA GLU A 360 10.40 5.65 -10.66
C GLU A 360 9.84 4.63 -9.65
N ALA A 361 8.75 5.02 -8.99
CA ALA A 361 7.90 4.10 -8.25
C ALA A 361 6.61 3.83 -9.04
N ASP A 362 5.94 2.71 -8.77
CA ASP A 362 4.63 2.39 -9.37
C ASP A 362 3.59 3.46 -9.01
N PHE A 363 3.68 3.98 -7.78
CA PHE A 363 2.85 5.06 -7.27
C PHE A 363 3.71 6.20 -6.73
N THR A 364 3.35 7.44 -7.07
CA THR A 364 4.06 8.65 -6.61
C THR A 364 3.06 9.61 -5.96
N ILE A 365 3.14 9.72 -4.65
CA ILE A 365 2.30 10.60 -3.84
C ILE A 365 3.07 11.90 -3.62
N VAL A 366 2.52 13.00 -4.14
CA VAL A 366 3.08 14.34 -3.96
C VAL A 366 2.35 15.05 -2.83
N ALA A 367 3.09 15.50 -1.83
CA ALA A 367 2.57 16.25 -0.69
C ALA A 367 3.33 17.56 -0.50
N GLY A 368 2.70 18.55 0.16
CA GLY A 368 3.35 19.80 0.55
C GLY A 368 4.49 19.63 1.55
N VAL A 369 4.40 18.55 2.33
CA VAL A 369 5.37 18.05 3.31
C VAL A 369 5.20 16.52 3.28
N SER A 370 6.28 15.76 3.12
CA SER A 370 6.21 14.31 2.95
C SER A 370 5.55 13.58 4.13
N ASN A 371 5.76 14.07 5.35
CA ASN A 371 5.08 13.63 6.56
C ASN A 371 3.55 13.60 6.41
N TRP A 372 2.97 14.62 5.75
CA TRP A 372 1.53 14.66 5.48
C TRP A 372 1.09 13.55 4.54
N GLY A 373 1.92 13.21 3.55
CA GLY A 373 1.72 12.04 2.70
C GLY A 373 1.68 10.75 3.51
N GLY A 374 2.58 10.59 4.48
CA GLY A 374 2.55 9.46 5.43
C GLY A 374 1.28 9.40 6.27
N TYR A 375 0.79 10.56 6.76
CA TYR A 375 -0.47 10.64 7.52
C TYR A 375 -1.67 10.28 6.66
N ALA A 376 -1.72 10.77 5.42
CA ALA A 376 -2.77 10.44 4.48
C ALA A 376 -2.78 8.95 4.11
N ILE A 377 -1.62 8.30 3.98
CA ILE A 377 -1.53 6.84 3.79
C ILE A 377 -2.12 6.12 5.01
N ALA A 378 -1.76 6.52 6.23
CA ALA A 378 -2.33 5.91 7.44
C ALA A 378 -3.86 6.08 7.51
N CYS A 379 -4.38 7.28 7.24
CA CYS A 379 -5.82 7.54 7.17
C CYS A 379 -6.51 6.76 6.05
N ALA A 380 -5.90 6.68 4.86
CA ALA A 380 -6.46 5.95 3.72
C ALA A 380 -6.53 4.44 3.99
N LEU A 381 -5.49 3.85 4.60
CA LEU A 381 -5.52 2.46 5.04
C LEU A 381 -6.64 2.21 6.06
N TYR A 382 -6.85 3.11 7.00
CA TYR A 382 -7.98 3.03 7.94
C TYR A 382 -9.34 3.10 7.23
N ILE A 383 -9.51 4.02 6.30
CA ILE A 383 -10.74 4.15 5.48
C ILE A 383 -11.00 2.87 4.69
N LEU A 384 -9.98 2.32 4.04
CA LEU A 384 -10.09 1.08 3.27
C LEU A 384 -10.49 -0.10 4.15
N ASN A 385 -9.87 -0.27 5.31
CA ASN A 385 -10.19 -1.39 6.21
C ASN A 385 -11.56 -1.24 6.90
N THR A 386 -12.13 -0.03 6.92
CA THR A 386 -13.50 0.22 7.41
C THR A 386 -14.56 0.25 6.30
N CYS A 387 -14.17 0.10 5.03
CA CYS A 387 -15.06 -0.04 3.89
C CYS A 387 -15.47 -1.50 3.73
N GLU A 388 -16.77 -1.81 3.87
CA GLU A 388 -17.26 -3.20 3.80
C GLU A 388 -17.01 -3.86 2.44
N ILE A 389 -17.13 -3.11 1.34
CA ILE A 389 -16.85 -3.60 -0.02
C ILE A 389 -15.39 -4.03 -0.13
N HIS A 390 -14.46 -3.21 0.38
CA HIS A 390 -13.03 -3.49 0.31
C HIS A 390 -12.61 -4.60 1.28
N ASP A 391 -13.08 -4.58 2.53
CA ASP A 391 -12.87 -5.65 3.52
C ASP A 391 -13.27 -7.02 2.95
N ARG A 392 -14.46 -7.11 2.34
CA ARG A 392 -14.93 -8.34 1.71
C ARG A 392 -13.98 -8.82 0.61
N TYR A 393 -13.53 -7.90 -0.25
CA TYR A 393 -12.60 -8.23 -1.33
C TYR A 393 -11.26 -8.75 -0.79
N LEU A 394 -10.68 -8.09 0.21
CA LEU A 394 -9.42 -8.50 0.85
C LEU A 394 -9.51 -9.88 1.50
N ARG A 395 -10.62 -10.17 2.19
CA ARG A 395 -10.84 -11.49 2.82
C ARG A 395 -11.07 -12.61 1.80
N LYS A 396 -11.26 -12.27 0.51
CA LYS A 396 -11.62 -13.21 -0.55
C LYS A 396 -12.82 -14.09 -0.14
N ALA A 397 -13.83 -13.50 0.51
CA ALA A 397 -14.86 -14.24 1.22
C ALA A 397 -16.29 -13.78 0.90
N VAL A 398 -17.24 -14.68 1.12
CA VAL A 398 -18.68 -14.40 1.21
C VAL A 398 -19.07 -14.34 2.70
N GLY A 399 -19.87 -13.35 3.12
CA GLY A 399 -20.40 -13.28 4.49
C GLY A 399 -19.94 -12.10 5.36
N PHE A 400 -20.16 -12.23 6.67
CA PHE A 400 -20.19 -11.13 7.65
C PHE A 400 -18.85 -10.39 7.81
N PRO A 401 -18.86 -9.04 7.87
CA PRO A 401 -17.64 -8.24 8.00
C PRO A 401 -17.01 -8.38 9.39
N GLN A 402 -15.69 -8.21 9.48
CA GLN A 402 -14.99 -8.13 10.77
C GLN A 402 -14.97 -6.70 11.35
N LEU A 403 -16.14 -6.03 11.36
CA LEU A 403 -16.33 -4.71 11.96
C LEU A 403 -15.86 -4.56 13.44
N PRO A 404 -15.80 -5.61 14.30
CA PRO A 404 -15.31 -5.45 15.67
C PRO A 404 -13.87 -4.93 15.78
N LYS A 405 -13.05 -5.03 14.72
CA LYS A 405 -11.66 -4.57 14.73
C LYS A 405 -11.51 -3.04 14.57
N LYS A 406 -12.57 -2.29 14.21
CA LYS A 406 -12.47 -0.82 14.03
C LYS A 406 -11.92 -0.10 15.27
N ALA A 407 -12.32 -0.52 16.47
CA ALA A 407 -11.85 0.04 17.74
C ALA A 407 -10.35 -0.18 17.97
N THR A 408 -9.77 -1.21 17.35
CA THR A 408 -8.33 -1.54 17.50
C THR A 408 -7.43 -0.73 16.57
N TRP A 409 -7.95 -0.20 15.46
CA TRP A 409 -7.16 0.58 14.48
C TRP A 409 -7.20 2.08 14.73
N LEU A 410 -8.28 2.60 15.32
CA LEU A 410 -8.43 4.03 15.59
C LEU A 410 -7.26 4.61 16.40
N PRO A 411 -6.74 3.95 17.45
CA PRO A 411 -5.57 4.46 18.18
C PRO A 411 -4.28 4.47 17.38
N ALA A 412 -4.21 3.88 16.18
CA ALA A 412 -3.02 3.90 15.33
C ALA A 412 -2.98 5.08 14.35
N LEU A 413 -4.09 5.81 14.20
CA LEU A 413 -4.12 7.05 13.40
C LEU A 413 -3.13 8.09 13.97
N PRO A 414 -2.61 8.97 13.10
CA PRO A 414 -1.86 10.15 13.55
C PRO A 414 -2.75 11.02 14.44
N SER A 415 -2.14 11.83 15.29
CA SER A 415 -2.84 12.86 16.07
C SER A 415 -1.88 14.01 16.37
N VAL A 416 -2.42 15.19 16.65
CA VAL A 416 -1.61 16.37 16.98
C VAL A 416 -0.68 16.06 18.16
N THR A 417 -1.21 15.43 19.21
CA THR A 417 -0.42 15.07 20.41
C THR A 417 0.72 14.11 20.08
N LYS A 418 0.45 13.06 19.29
CA LYS A 418 1.50 12.09 18.90
C LYS A 418 2.60 12.76 18.07
N GLU A 419 2.20 13.61 17.14
CA GLU A 419 3.14 14.31 16.29
C GLU A 419 3.98 15.31 17.09
N GLU A 420 3.36 16.01 18.03
CA GLU A 420 4.06 16.95 18.91
C GLU A 420 5.15 16.22 19.71
N GLU A 421 4.82 15.08 20.31
CA GLU A 421 5.78 14.29 21.09
C GLU A 421 6.87 13.68 20.20
N LEU A 422 6.53 13.23 18.99
CA LEU A 422 7.51 12.71 18.05
C LEU A 422 8.48 13.78 17.57
N LEU A 423 7.98 14.98 17.23
CA LEU A 423 8.83 16.09 16.81
C LEU A 423 9.74 16.54 17.96
N LYS A 424 9.25 16.56 19.21
CA LYS A 424 10.11 16.77 20.40
C LYS A 424 11.20 15.72 20.51
N THR A 425 10.90 14.44 20.27
CA THR A 425 11.90 13.36 20.22
C THR A 425 12.93 13.61 19.11
N LEU A 426 12.52 14.01 17.91
CA LEU A 426 13.42 14.34 16.81
C LEU A 426 14.36 15.49 17.17
N VAL A 427 13.81 16.60 17.70
CA VAL A 427 14.58 17.76 18.17
C VAL A 427 15.56 17.36 19.27
N LYS A 428 15.14 16.53 20.24
CA LYS A 428 15.99 16.01 21.31
C LYS A 428 17.18 15.21 20.79
N HIS A 429 17.01 14.46 19.70
CA HIS A 429 18.11 13.73 19.03
C HIS A 429 18.87 14.58 18.01
N GLY A 430 18.58 15.88 17.91
CA GLY A 430 19.28 16.81 17.04
C GLY A 430 18.84 16.74 15.57
N VAL A 431 17.69 16.14 15.26
CA VAL A 431 17.14 16.15 13.89
C VAL A 431 16.49 17.51 13.62
N ARG A 432 16.79 18.11 12.46
CA ARG A 432 16.50 19.53 12.18
C ARG A 432 15.47 19.72 11.07
N SER A 433 14.89 20.91 11.03
CA SER A 433 14.07 21.37 9.88
C SER A 433 14.89 21.40 8.60
N GLY A 434 14.46 20.70 7.54
CA GLY A 434 15.17 20.60 6.26
C GLY A 434 15.46 21.95 5.60
N LYS A 435 14.51 22.88 5.72
CA LYS A 435 14.63 24.22 5.13
C LYS A 435 15.52 25.19 5.92
N THR A 436 15.38 25.23 7.25
CA THR A 436 16.00 26.29 8.08
C THR A 436 17.21 25.83 8.90
N ALA A 437 17.43 24.51 9.02
CA ALA A 437 18.37 23.89 9.95
C ALA A 437 18.07 24.15 11.43
N SER A 438 16.86 24.64 11.76
CA SER A 438 16.47 24.92 13.14
C SER A 438 16.18 23.63 13.93
N LEU A 439 16.31 23.72 15.25
CA LEU A 439 15.83 22.73 16.22
C LEU A 439 14.54 23.22 16.90
N GLU A 440 13.75 24.02 16.18
CA GLU A 440 12.46 24.53 16.66
C GLU A 440 11.34 23.55 16.32
N MET A 441 10.15 23.79 16.90
CA MET A 441 8.95 23.02 16.60
C MET A 441 8.39 23.41 15.23
N GLU A 442 9.09 22.99 14.18
CA GLU A 442 8.73 23.19 12.77
C GLU A 442 9.26 22.06 11.90
N VAL A 443 8.65 21.86 10.72
CA VAL A 443 9.14 20.96 9.67
C VAL A 443 9.14 21.78 8.38
N ASP A 444 10.22 21.73 7.61
CA ASP A 444 10.40 22.52 6.38
C ASP A 444 10.20 24.03 6.50
N GLY A 445 10.53 24.58 7.66
CA GLY A 445 10.35 26.00 7.95
C GLY A 445 8.88 26.41 8.12
N LEU A 446 7.99 25.43 8.33
CA LEU A 446 6.58 25.64 8.65
C LEU A 446 6.33 25.32 10.13
N PRO A 447 5.70 26.24 10.88
CA PRO A 447 5.53 26.08 12.32
C PRO A 447 4.57 24.93 12.66
N PHE A 448 4.91 24.12 13.66
CA PHE A 448 4.10 22.97 14.08
C PHE A 448 2.67 23.37 14.44
N TYR A 449 2.49 24.27 15.42
CA TYR A 449 1.19 24.58 16.01
C TYR A 449 0.22 25.34 15.11
N ASN A 450 0.72 26.01 14.07
CA ASN A 450 -0.11 26.83 13.17
C ASN A 450 -0.25 26.22 11.77
N THR A 451 0.43 25.11 11.49
CA THR A 451 0.45 24.51 10.15
C THR A 451 0.29 23.00 10.21
N HIS A 452 1.21 22.29 10.85
CA HIS A 452 1.19 20.82 10.89
C HIS A 452 0.05 20.29 11.75
N SER A 453 -0.21 20.88 12.93
CA SER A 453 -1.34 20.51 13.79
C SER A 453 -2.68 20.65 13.05
N LEU A 454 -2.90 21.79 12.40
CA LEU A 454 -4.12 22.07 11.62
C LEU A 454 -4.26 21.12 10.43
N MET A 455 -3.16 20.71 9.80
CA MET A 455 -3.20 19.70 8.74
C MET A 455 -3.64 18.35 9.30
N ILE A 456 -3.07 17.91 10.42
CA ILE A 456 -3.44 16.64 11.06
C ILE A 456 -4.91 16.64 11.45
N GLU A 457 -5.42 17.74 12.03
CA GLU A 457 -6.84 17.89 12.36
C GLU A 457 -7.76 17.82 11.14
N LYS A 458 -7.32 18.27 9.95
CA LYS A 458 -8.10 18.18 8.71
C LYS A 458 -8.09 16.78 8.09
N LEU A 459 -7.04 15.99 8.34
CA LEU A 459 -6.90 14.63 7.81
C LEU A 459 -7.69 13.58 8.60
N LEU A 460 -8.03 13.88 9.86
CA LEU A 460 -8.82 13.05 10.77
C LEU A 460 -10.30 13.42 10.71
#